data_AF-A0A1U7TZQ3-F1
#
_entry.id   AF-A0A1U7TZQ3-F1
#
_cell.length_a   1.000
_cell.length_b   1.000
_cell.length_c   1.000
_cell.angle_alpha   90.00
_cell.angle_beta   90.00
_cell.angle_gamma   90.00
#
_symmetry.space_group_name_H-M   'P 1'
#
loop_
_entity.id
_entity.type
_entity.pdbx_description
1 polymer ?
#
loop_
_entity_poly.entity_id
_entity_poly.type
_entity_poly.pdbx_seq_one_letter_code
_entity_poly.pdbx_strand_id
1 'polypeptide(L)'
;MGLPWTPLSLLLFLLGGPACLRTQEHPSCPGPRELEASKVVLLPSCPGSPGSPGEKGASGPQGQPGPLGKMGPKGEPGDPANLLRCQKGPKSCQELLSQGATLSGWYHLCLPEGRALPVFCDMDTMQGGWLVFQRRQDGSVDFFRSWSSYKAGFGSQESEFWLGNENLHQLTLQGTWELRVELEDFNGNRTFAHYATFRLLGEADHYPLVLGKFLEGTAASGPSVASPLHPQLPLLPCPHLKIKSF
;
A
#
# COMPACT_ATOMS: atom_id res chain seq x y z
N MET A 1 -51.61 -13.49 -30.41
CA MET A 1 -52.23 -12.74 -29.30
C MET A 1 -51.18 -12.75 -28.19
N GLY A 2 -50.31 -11.76 -28.10
CA GLY A 2 -50.62 -10.43 -27.57
C GLY A 2 -50.04 -10.36 -26.14
N LEU A 3 -48.71 -10.22 -25.94
CA LEU A 3 -47.92 -8.97 -25.81
C LEU A 3 -48.27 -8.17 -24.52
N PRO A 4 -47.37 -7.29 -24.03
CA PRO A 4 -46.49 -7.55 -22.88
C PRO A 4 -46.64 -6.45 -21.81
N TRP A 5 -45.91 -6.54 -20.70
CA TRP A 5 -45.56 -5.36 -19.92
C TRP A 5 -44.04 -5.28 -19.83
N THR A 6 -43.49 -4.31 -20.56
CA THR A 6 -42.07 -3.94 -20.62
C THR A 6 -41.83 -2.74 -19.65
N PRO A 7 -40.69 -2.01 -19.69
CA PRO A 7 -39.82 -1.91 -18.51
C PRO A 7 -39.53 -0.43 -18.17
N LEU A 8 -39.91 0.06 -16.99
CA LEU A 8 -39.52 1.41 -16.60
C LEU A 8 -39.21 1.48 -15.10
N SER A 9 -37.93 1.26 -14.78
CA SER A 9 -37.29 1.93 -13.64
C SER A 9 -35.79 2.04 -13.91
N LEU A 10 -35.46 2.69 -15.03
CA LEU A 10 -34.21 3.41 -15.18
C LEU A 10 -34.41 4.81 -14.58
N LEU A 11 -33.34 5.38 -14.02
CA LEU A 11 -33.23 6.71 -13.37
C LEU A 11 -33.75 6.81 -11.94
N LEU A 12 -32.91 6.43 -10.98
CA LEU A 12 -32.34 7.33 -9.97
C LEU A 12 -31.34 6.53 -9.12
N PHE A 13 -30.05 6.68 -9.42
CA PHE A 13 -28.88 6.64 -8.53
C PHE A 13 -27.58 6.68 -9.37
N LEU A 14 -27.61 7.37 -10.52
CA LEU A 14 -26.43 8.06 -11.03
C LEU A 14 -26.35 9.37 -10.26
N LEU A 15 -25.46 9.42 -9.27
CA LEU A 15 -24.72 10.58 -8.74
C LEU A 15 -24.26 10.25 -7.31
N GLY A 16 -22.94 10.09 -7.14
CA GLY A 16 -22.30 10.04 -5.82
C GLY A 16 -21.91 8.65 -5.35
N GLY A 17 -20.82 8.11 -5.88
CA GLY A 17 -20.10 7.05 -5.17
C GLY A 17 -19.52 7.62 -3.86
N PRO A 18 -19.50 6.87 -2.75
CA PRO A 18 -18.65 7.25 -1.64
C PRO A 18 -17.24 6.79 -1.99
N ALA A 19 -16.37 7.76 -2.29
CA ALA A 19 -14.94 7.58 -2.17
C ALA A 19 -14.62 7.07 -0.75
N CYS A 20 -13.53 6.31 -0.60
CA CYS A 20 -12.86 6.18 0.71
C CYS A 20 -12.28 7.55 1.11
N LEU A 21 -13.15 8.51 1.42
CA LEU A 21 -12.74 9.72 2.08
C LEU A 21 -12.41 9.35 3.51
N ARG A 22 -11.11 9.28 3.78
CA ARG A 22 -10.56 9.43 5.11
C ARG A 22 -10.97 10.85 5.57
N THR A 23 -12.10 10.99 6.25
CA THR A 23 -12.34 12.18 7.07
C THR A 23 -11.41 12.09 8.26
N GLN A 24 -10.19 12.61 8.08
CA GLN A 24 -9.34 12.95 9.20
C GLN A 24 -9.87 14.26 9.79
N GLU A 25 -10.97 14.18 10.52
CA GLU A 25 -11.29 15.19 11.52
C GLU A 25 -10.49 14.82 12.78
N HIS A 26 -9.46 15.60 13.08
CA HIS A 26 -8.90 15.70 14.42
C HIS A 26 -8.79 17.18 14.81
N PRO A 27 -8.96 17.48 16.10
CA PRO A 27 -9.76 18.59 16.56
C PRO A 27 -9.03 19.93 16.50
N SER A 28 -9.86 20.94 16.25
CA SER A 28 -9.63 22.38 16.34
C SER A 28 -8.59 22.79 17.38
N CYS A 29 -7.58 23.54 16.95
CA CYS A 29 -6.78 24.37 17.84
C CYS A 29 -7.70 25.39 18.54
N PRO A 30 -7.68 25.53 19.88
CA PRO A 30 -8.46 26.56 20.55
C PRO A 30 -7.83 27.93 20.24
N GLY A 31 -8.66 28.86 19.75
CA GLY A 31 -8.25 30.25 19.52
C GLY A 31 -7.93 30.99 20.83
N PRO A 32 -7.09 32.03 20.79
CA PRO A 32 -6.80 32.84 21.96
C PRO A 32 -8.05 33.63 22.37
N ARG A 33 -8.45 33.50 23.64
CA ARG A 33 -9.44 34.38 24.27
C ARG A 33 -8.71 35.56 24.92
N GLU A 34 -9.06 36.77 24.50
CA GLU A 34 -8.75 37.99 25.24
C GLU A 34 -9.50 37.98 26.58
N LEU A 35 -8.78 38.25 27.67
CA LEU A 35 -9.36 38.62 28.95
C LEU A 35 -8.61 39.84 29.48
N GLU A 36 -9.38 40.91 29.66
CA GLU A 36 -8.95 42.21 30.15
C GLU A 36 -8.31 42.16 31.53
N ALA A 37 -7.37 43.07 31.74
CA ALA A 37 -6.66 43.30 32.98
C ALA A 37 -7.50 44.10 33.98
N SER A 38 -7.56 43.65 35.24
CA SER A 38 -7.54 44.52 36.42
C SER A 38 -7.54 43.71 37.71
N LYS A 39 -6.40 43.69 38.42
CA LYS A 39 -6.29 44.14 39.82
C LYS A 39 -4.83 44.09 40.27
N VAL A 40 -4.31 45.25 40.67
CA VAL A 40 -2.97 45.51 41.22
C VAL A 40 -2.98 45.24 42.72
N VAL A 41 -1.97 44.52 43.27
CA VAL A 41 -1.42 44.75 44.64
C VAL A 41 0.07 44.33 44.72
N LEU A 42 0.93 45.35 44.64
CA LEU A 42 2.16 45.70 45.40
C LEU A 42 3.17 44.66 45.95
N LEU A 43 4.30 44.57 45.22
CA LEU A 43 5.74 44.71 45.54
C LEU A 43 6.38 44.10 46.81
N PRO A 44 7.52 43.41 46.61
CA PRO A 44 8.78 43.78 47.23
C PRO A 44 9.83 44.27 46.22
N SER A 45 10.55 45.31 46.64
CA SER A 45 11.77 45.98 46.14
C SER A 45 12.48 45.45 44.87
N CYS A 46 12.70 46.35 43.91
CA CYS A 46 13.50 46.13 42.71
C CYS A 46 15.01 45.94 43.01
N PRO A 47 15.66 44.87 42.49
CA PRO A 47 17.11 44.86 42.27
C PRO A 47 17.48 45.84 41.14
N GLY A 48 18.63 46.51 41.26
CA GLY A 48 19.10 47.50 40.28
C GLY A 48 19.23 46.94 38.85
N SER A 49 19.00 47.79 37.86
CA SER A 49 19.06 47.45 36.44
C SER A 49 20.45 46.92 36.04
N PRO A 50 20.55 45.75 35.39
CA PRO A 50 21.79 45.31 34.75
C PRO A 50 22.28 46.35 33.74
N GLY A 51 23.59 46.61 33.72
CA GLY A 51 24.20 47.51 32.74
C GLY A 51 23.89 47.06 31.31
N SER A 52 23.73 48.00 30.39
CA SER A 52 23.46 47.72 28.98
C SER A 52 24.56 46.82 28.40
N PRO A 53 24.21 45.74 27.67
CA PRO A 53 25.18 44.93 26.95
C PRO A 53 26.02 45.81 26.01
N GLY A 54 27.35 45.67 26.06
CA GLY A 54 28.24 46.40 25.15
C GLY A 54 27.95 46.05 23.69
N GLU A 55 28.16 47.01 22.79
CA GLU A 55 27.95 46.78 21.36
C GLU A 55 28.76 45.56 20.88
N LYS A 56 28.08 44.64 20.19
CA LYS A 56 28.72 43.48 19.59
C LYS A 56 29.63 43.99 18.47
N GLY A 57 30.93 43.71 18.57
CA GLY A 57 31.90 44.07 17.53
C GLY A 57 31.50 43.55 16.15
N ALA A 58 31.83 44.29 15.11
CA ALA A 58 31.47 43.95 13.73
C ALA A 58 31.94 42.53 13.37
N SER A 59 31.04 41.77 12.74
CA SER A 59 31.39 40.43 12.23
C SER A 59 32.45 40.56 11.14
N GLY A 60 33.51 39.76 11.24
CA GLY A 60 34.56 39.73 10.21
C GLY A 60 34.00 39.32 8.84
N PRO A 61 34.66 39.70 7.73
CA PRO A 61 34.18 39.36 6.39
C PRO A 61 34.10 37.84 6.21
N GLN A 62 32.97 37.37 5.70
CA GLN A 62 32.72 35.96 5.45
C GLN A 62 33.65 35.48 4.33
N GLY A 63 34.41 34.41 4.58
CA GLY A 63 35.33 33.82 3.59
C GLY A 63 34.57 33.31 2.37
N GLN A 64 35.16 33.47 1.18
CA GLN A 64 34.53 33.03 -0.07
C GLN A 64 34.35 31.50 -0.08
N PRO A 65 33.20 30.98 -0.56
CA PRO A 65 33.00 29.54 -0.73
C PRO A 65 34.09 28.94 -1.63
N GLY A 66 34.61 27.77 -1.23
CA GLY A 66 35.59 27.03 -2.03
C GLY A 66 35.01 26.57 -3.37
N PRO A 67 35.85 26.32 -4.39
CA PRO A 67 35.39 25.86 -5.69
C PRO A 67 34.68 24.50 -5.61
N LEU A 68 33.60 24.36 -6.40
CA LEU A 68 32.83 23.12 -6.48
C LEU A 68 33.72 21.96 -6.96
N GLY A 69 33.64 20.82 -6.26
CA GLY A 69 34.35 19.60 -6.64
C GLY A 69 33.94 19.12 -8.05
N LYS A 70 34.88 18.52 -8.79
CA LYS A 70 34.58 17.98 -10.12
C LYS A 70 33.58 16.82 -10.01
N MET A 71 32.56 16.83 -10.85
CA MET A 71 31.63 15.70 -10.99
C MET A 71 32.40 14.45 -11.41
N GLY A 72 32.11 13.31 -10.76
CA GLY A 72 32.70 12.02 -11.11
C GLY A 72 32.35 11.61 -12.55
N PRO A 73 33.09 10.63 -13.13
CA PRO A 73 32.77 10.11 -14.44
C PRO A 73 31.34 9.56 -14.48
N LYS A 74 30.61 9.90 -15.55
CA LYS A 74 29.27 9.35 -15.79
C LYS A 74 29.39 7.82 -15.94
N GLY A 75 28.63 7.08 -15.15
CA GLY A 75 28.57 5.61 -15.28
C GLY A 75 28.13 5.19 -16.69
N GLU A 76 28.59 4.02 -17.13
CA GLU A 76 28.22 3.47 -18.43
C GLU A 76 26.70 3.25 -18.52
N PRO A 77 26.05 3.58 -19.64
CA PRO A 77 24.65 3.25 -19.85
C PRO A 77 24.45 1.73 -19.82
N GLY A 78 23.59 1.24 -18.92
CA GLY A 78 23.19 -0.17 -18.92
C GLY A 78 22.50 -0.54 -20.22
N ASP A 79 22.77 -1.74 -20.74
CA ASP A 79 22.16 -2.30 -21.94
C ASP A 79 20.64 -2.52 -21.73
N PRO A 80 19.75 -1.79 -22.45
CA PRO A 80 18.31 -1.90 -22.26
C PRO A 80 17.72 -3.24 -22.74
N ALA A 81 18.45 -4.03 -23.53
CA ALA A 81 17.95 -5.28 -24.11
C ALA A 81 18.08 -6.49 -23.17
N ASN A 82 18.89 -6.40 -22.10
CA ASN A 82 19.09 -7.48 -21.13
C ASN A 82 18.31 -7.26 -19.80
N LEU A 83 17.52 -6.20 -19.70
CA LEU A 83 16.76 -5.86 -18.49
C LEU A 83 15.53 -6.76 -18.24
N LEU A 84 15.05 -7.49 -19.26
CA LEU A 84 13.79 -8.24 -19.19
C LEU A 84 13.97 -9.75 -19.02
N ARG A 85 15.15 -10.30 -19.31
CA ARG A 85 15.42 -11.74 -19.24
C ARG A 85 16.17 -12.07 -17.96
N CYS A 86 15.41 -12.31 -16.90
CA CYS A 86 15.97 -12.85 -15.68
C CYS A 86 16.30 -14.34 -15.91
N GLN A 87 17.59 -14.66 -16.08
CA GLN A 87 18.06 -16.04 -16.23
C GLN A 87 18.36 -16.72 -14.89
N LYS A 88 18.61 -15.92 -13.85
CA LYS A 88 18.92 -16.37 -12.49
C LYS A 88 18.56 -15.24 -11.53
N GLY A 89 17.48 -15.42 -10.78
CA GLY A 89 17.02 -14.46 -9.78
C GLY A 89 16.06 -15.13 -8.81
N PRO A 90 15.71 -14.45 -7.71
CA PRO A 90 14.83 -15.00 -6.70
C PRO A 90 13.45 -15.25 -7.29
N LYS A 91 12.86 -16.39 -6.96
CA LYS A 91 11.54 -16.80 -7.46
C LYS A 91 10.40 -16.40 -6.52
N SER A 92 10.72 -16.06 -5.27
CA SER A 92 9.75 -15.63 -4.28
C SER A 92 10.33 -14.64 -3.25
N CYS A 93 9.45 -13.96 -2.53
CA CYS A 93 9.84 -13.11 -1.40
C CYS A 93 10.47 -13.92 -0.26
N GLN A 94 10.09 -15.19 -0.09
CA GLN A 94 10.71 -16.08 0.89
C GLN A 94 12.19 -16.38 0.53
N GLU A 95 12.51 -16.53 -0.76
CA GLU A 95 13.89 -16.70 -1.21
C GLU A 95 14.71 -15.43 -0.97
N LEU A 96 14.16 -14.25 -1.29
CA LEU A 96 14.78 -12.96 -0.98
C LEU A 96 15.08 -12.80 0.50
N LEU A 97 14.11 -13.12 1.37
CA LEU A 97 14.29 -13.07 2.81
C LEU A 97 15.43 -14.00 3.27
N SER A 98 15.49 -15.21 2.73
CA SER A 98 16.54 -16.19 3.03
C SER A 98 17.93 -15.74 2.56
N GLN A 99 17.99 -14.88 1.53
CA GLN A 99 19.22 -14.23 1.04
C GLN A 99 19.61 -12.98 1.86
N GLY A 100 18.83 -12.61 2.88
CA GLY A 100 19.13 -11.50 3.79
C GLY A 100 18.36 -10.20 3.51
N ALA A 101 17.41 -10.20 2.57
CA ALA A 101 16.54 -9.05 2.36
C ALA A 101 15.45 -8.98 3.46
N THR A 102 15.70 -8.18 4.49
CA THR A 102 14.86 -8.12 5.71
C THR A 102 13.92 -6.92 5.76
N LEU A 103 14.01 -5.97 4.82
CA LEU A 103 13.15 -4.80 4.78
C LEU A 103 11.97 -5.03 3.85
N SER A 104 10.76 -4.71 4.30
CA SER A 104 9.58 -4.71 3.44
C SER A 104 9.70 -3.66 2.33
N GLY A 105 9.32 -3.99 1.09
CA GLY A 105 9.46 -3.08 -0.03
C GLY A 105 9.25 -3.71 -1.40
N TRP A 106 9.54 -2.94 -2.45
CA TRP A 106 9.46 -3.41 -3.83
C TRP A 106 10.75 -4.12 -4.25
N TYR A 107 10.59 -5.33 -4.79
CA TYR A 107 11.67 -6.19 -5.29
C TYR A 107 11.32 -6.71 -6.68
N HIS A 108 12.30 -7.29 -7.37
CA HIS A 108 12.08 -7.99 -8.65
C HIS A 108 12.19 -9.50 -8.46
N LEU A 109 11.15 -10.23 -8.87
CA LEU A 109 11.17 -11.68 -8.95
C LEU A 109 11.39 -12.17 -10.38
N CYS A 110 11.99 -13.35 -10.49
CA CYS A 110 12.26 -14.05 -11.72
C CYS A 110 11.13 -15.04 -11.99
N LEU A 111 10.23 -14.74 -12.92
CA LEU A 111 9.15 -15.66 -13.27
C LEU A 111 9.67 -16.86 -14.09
N PRO A 112 8.96 -17.99 -14.11
CA PRO A 112 9.39 -19.19 -14.85
C PRO A 112 9.64 -18.96 -16.34
N GLU A 113 8.90 -18.04 -16.98
CA GLU A 113 9.10 -17.64 -18.38
C GLU A 113 10.34 -16.77 -18.61
N GLY A 114 11.10 -16.47 -17.54
CA GLY A 114 12.32 -15.66 -17.56
C GLY A 114 12.06 -14.16 -17.52
N ARG A 115 10.84 -13.72 -17.20
CA ARG A 115 10.48 -12.29 -17.09
C ARG A 115 10.72 -11.78 -15.68
N ALA A 116 11.31 -10.59 -15.55
CA ALA A 116 11.40 -9.89 -14.27
C ALA A 116 10.06 -9.23 -13.91
N LEU A 117 9.54 -9.49 -12.71
CA LEU A 117 8.28 -8.94 -12.21
C LEU A 117 8.53 -8.10 -10.95
N PRO A 118 8.22 -6.79 -10.93
CA PRO A 118 8.21 -6.01 -9.71
C PRO A 118 7.07 -6.48 -8.78
N VAL A 119 7.38 -6.76 -7.52
CA VAL A 119 6.43 -7.19 -6.49
C VAL A 119 6.72 -6.49 -5.17
N PHE A 120 5.70 -6.34 -4.33
CA PHE A 120 5.89 -5.88 -2.96
C PHE A 120 6.08 -7.08 -2.03
N CYS A 121 7.24 -7.16 -1.37
CA CYS A 121 7.51 -8.16 -0.36
C CYS A 121 7.30 -7.57 1.04
N ASP A 122 6.46 -8.21 1.84
CA ASP A 122 6.33 -7.98 3.27
C ASP A 122 7.27 -8.95 4.00
N MET A 123 8.33 -8.39 4.58
CA MET A 123 9.40 -9.09 5.27
C MET A 123 9.23 -9.08 6.80
N ASP A 124 8.19 -8.43 7.31
CA ASP A 124 8.00 -8.20 8.74
C ASP A 124 6.87 -9.07 9.31
N THR A 125 5.75 -9.17 8.59
CA THR A 125 4.55 -9.87 9.07
C THR A 125 4.80 -11.37 9.18
N MET A 126 4.59 -11.95 10.38
CA MET A 126 4.71 -13.39 10.63
C MET A 126 5.97 -14.03 10.04
N GLN A 127 7.14 -13.52 10.44
CA GLN A 127 8.45 -13.95 9.96
C GLN A 127 8.76 -13.57 8.50
N GLY A 128 7.90 -12.79 7.83
CA GLY A 128 8.17 -12.23 6.52
C GLY A 128 8.09 -13.21 5.36
N GLY A 129 8.59 -12.80 4.19
CA GLY A 129 8.63 -13.60 2.97
C GLY A 129 7.30 -13.64 2.21
N TRP A 130 6.38 -12.72 2.53
CA TRP A 130 5.06 -12.62 1.90
C TRP A 130 5.11 -11.74 0.67
N LEU A 131 4.53 -12.20 -0.43
CA LEU A 131 4.28 -11.39 -1.63
C LEU A 131 2.88 -10.79 -1.54
N VAL A 132 2.80 -9.46 -1.47
CA VAL A 132 1.53 -8.72 -1.47
C VAL A 132 1.10 -8.48 -2.92
N PHE A 133 -0.05 -9.04 -3.31
CA PHE A 133 -0.54 -8.93 -4.68
C PHE A 133 -1.77 -8.03 -4.82
N GLN A 134 -2.40 -7.69 -3.71
CA GLN A 134 -3.50 -6.72 -3.65
C GLN A 134 -3.36 -5.90 -2.36
N ARG A 135 -3.39 -4.58 -2.49
CA ARG A 135 -3.40 -3.64 -1.36
C ARG A 135 -4.48 -2.57 -1.54
N ARG A 136 -5.36 -2.42 -0.55
CA ARG A 136 -6.28 -1.27 -0.38
C ARG A 136 -5.92 -0.51 0.89
N GLN A 137 -5.98 0.81 0.86
CA GLN A 137 -5.63 1.67 1.99
C GLN A 137 -6.47 2.96 2.07
N ASP A 138 -6.74 3.62 0.94
CA ASP A 138 -7.26 5.00 0.90
C ASP A 138 -8.27 5.24 -0.24
N GLY A 139 -8.54 4.25 -1.09
CA GLY A 139 -9.40 4.37 -2.27
C GLY A 139 -8.87 5.32 -3.34
N SER A 140 -7.58 5.64 -3.33
CA SER A 140 -6.94 6.50 -4.35
C SER A 140 -6.94 5.86 -5.74
N VAL A 141 -7.08 4.54 -5.83
CA VAL A 141 -7.12 3.80 -7.10
C VAL A 141 -8.51 3.23 -7.31
N ASP A 142 -9.05 3.45 -8.50
CA ASP A 142 -10.30 2.80 -8.92
C ASP A 142 -10.06 1.30 -9.18
N PHE A 143 -10.85 0.44 -8.54
CA PHE A 143 -10.84 -1.02 -8.74
C PHE A 143 -11.98 -1.48 -9.65
N PHE A 144 -12.92 -0.62 -10.05
CA PHE A 144 -13.95 -0.97 -11.02
C PHE A 144 -13.38 -0.97 -12.45
N ARG A 145 -12.59 -2.00 -12.77
CA ARG A 145 -11.78 -2.06 -13.99
C ARG A 145 -12.22 -3.17 -14.95
N SER A 146 -11.78 -3.04 -16.19
CA SER A 146 -11.99 -4.03 -17.25
C SER A 146 -11.24 -5.34 -16.98
N TRP A 147 -11.68 -6.41 -17.66
CA TRP A 147 -10.97 -7.69 -17.70
C TRP A 147 -9.49 -7.55 -18.05
N SER A 148 -9.17 -6.77 -19.10
CA SER A 148 -7.80 -6.53 -19.54
C SER A 148 -6.94 -5.87 -18.46
N SER A 149 -7.51 -4.98 -17.65
CA SER A 149 -6.82 -4.34 -16.53
C SER A 149 -6.53 -5.35 -15.43
N TYR A 150 -7.50 -6.17 -15.03
CA TYR A 150 -7.29 -7.22 -14.03
C TYR A 150 -6.29 -8.28 -14.49
N LYS A 151 -6.28 -8.62 -15.78
CA LYS A 151 -5.29 -9.50 -16.38
C LYS A 151 -3.86 -8.95 -16.22
N ALA A 152 -3.65 -7.70 -16.63
CA ALA A 152 -2.32 -7.08 -16.67
C ALA A 152 -1.82 -6.59 -15.30
N GLY A 153 -2.73 -6.17 -14.42
CA GLY A 153 -2.43 -5.43 -13.20
C GLY A 153 -2.63 -3.93 -13.36
N PHE A 154 -2.88 -3.23 -12.25
CA PHE A 154 -3.10 -1.78 -12.21
C PHE A 154 -2.83 -1.21 -10.82
N GLY A 155 -2.71 0.12 -10.74
CA GLY A 155 -2.55 0.87 -9.49
C GLY A 155 -1.19 1.51 -9.36
N SER A 156 -0.76 1.77 -8.12
CA SER A 156 0.47 2.47 -7.78
C SER A 156 1.33 1.66 -6.81
N GLN A 157 2.64 1.74 -6.99
CA GLN A 157 3.60 1.14 -6.06
C GLN A 157 3.57 1.80 -4.67
N GLU A 158 3.20 3.08 -4.63
CA GLU A 158 3.18 3.90 -3.42
C GLU A 158 1.85 3.77 -2.65
N SER A 159 0.78 3.32 -3.32
CA SER A 159 -0.56 3.23 -2.72
C SER A 159 -1.24 1.89 -3.01
N GLU A 160 -2.39 1.90 -3.66
CA GLU A 160 -3.22 0.72 -3.89
C GLU A 160 -2.88 0.08 -5.23
N PHE A 161 -2.93 -1.25 -5.30
CA PHE A 161 -2.67 -1.96 -6.54
C PHE A 161 -3.30 -3.35 -6.59
N TRP A 162 -3.43 -3.84 -7.82
CA TRP A 162 -3.67 -5.23 -8.17
C TRP A 162 -2.51 -5.70 -9.05
N LEU A 163 -1.81 -6.76 -8.64
CA LEU A 163 -0.60 -7.23 -9.33
C LEU A 163 -0.88 -7.76 -10.75
N GLY A 164 -2.07 -8.28 -11.02
CA GLY A 164 -2.47 -8.84 -12.31
C GLY A 164 -2.68 -10.35 -12.27
N ASN A 165 -3.76 -10.83 -12.88
CA ASN A 165 -4.14 -12.24 -12.88
C ASN A 165 -3.13 -13.09 -13.65
N GLU A 166 -2.58 -12.59 -14.75
CA GLU A 166 -1.56 -13.32 -15.50
C GLU A 166 -0.29 -13.48 -14.66
N ASN A 167 0.12 -12.44 -13.94
CA ASN A 167 1.27 -12.51 -13.04
C ASN A 167 1.05 -13.52 -11.91
N LEU A 168 -0.14 -13.51 -11.30
CA LEU A 168 -0.51 -14.48 -10.26
C LEU A 168 -0.59 -15.91 -10.78
N HIS A 169 -1.12 -16.10 -11.99
CA HIS A 169 -1.12 -17.40 -12.66
C HIS A 169 0.32 -17.90 -12.82
N GLN A 170 1.21 -17.12 -13.43
CA GLN A 170 2.61 -17.50 -13.65
C GLN A 170 3.37 -17.77 -12.33
N LEU A 171 3.14 -16.96 -11.29
CA LEU A 171 3.73 -17.18 -9.96
C LEU A 171 3.27 -18.52 -9.34
N THR A 172 1.98 -18.84 -9.46
CA THR A 172 1.36 -20.01 -8.83
C THR A 172 1.33 -21.26 -9.72
N LEU A 173 1.96 -21.20 -10.91
CA LEU A 173 2.12 -22.35 -11.81
C LEU A 173 2.97 -23.46 -11.18
N GLN A 174 4.00 -23.09 -10.44
CA GLN A 174 4.95 -24.00 -9.78
C GLN A 174 5.03 -23.71 -8.29
N GLY A 175 5.38 -24.75 -7.53
CA GLY A 175 5.43 -24.67 -6.08
C GLY A 175 4.05 -24.65 -5.43
N THR A 176 4.06 -24.62 -4.10
CA THR A 176 2.84 -24.47 -3.30
C THR A 176 2.87 -23.09 -2.66
N TRP A 177 1.76 -22.38 -2.76
CA TRP A 177 1.62 -21.03 -2.22
C TRP A 177 0.48 -21.01 -1.21
N GLU A 178 0.72 -20.54 0.01
CA GLU A 178 -0.35 -20.24 0.96
C GLU A 178 -0.94 -18.85 0.72
N LEU A 179 -2.19 -18.63 1.12
CA LEU A 179 -2.86 -17.33 1.04
C LEU A 179 -3.19 -16.83 2.43
N ARG A 180 -2.82 -15.59 2.71
CA ARG A 180 -3.25 -14.82 3.86
C ARG A 180 -4.04 -13.59 3.38
N VAL A 181 -5.24 -13.44 3.93
CA VAL A 181 -6.09 -12.27 3.73
C VAL A 181 -6.11 -11.49 5.03
N GLU A 182 -5.70 -10.24 5.00
CA GLU A 182 -5.75 -9.33 6.15
C GLU A 182 -6.78 -8.25 5.87
N LEU A 183 -7.67 -8.00 6.82
CA LEU A 183 -8.75 -7.05 6.72
C LEU A 183 -8.62 -6.06 7.88
N GLU A 184 -8.69 -4.76 7.58
CA GLU A 184 -8.76 -3.71 8.59
C GLU A 184 -10.06 -2.92 8.40
N ASP A 185 -10.84 -2.78 9.47
CA ASP A 185 -12.05 -1.94 9.47
C ASP A 185 -11.71 -0.45 9.71
N PHE A 186 -12.71 0.42 9.60
CA PHE A 186 -12.53 1.86 9.82
C PHE A 186 -12.17 2.24 11.26
N ASN A 187 -12.36 1.32 12.21
CA ASN A 187 -11.99 1.48 13.61
C ASN A 187 -10.57 0.97 13.90
N GLY A 188 -9.85 0.48 12.88
CA GLY A 188 -8.51 -0.07 13.00
C GLY A 188 -8.46 -1.51 13.51
N ASN A 189 -9.60 -2.21 13.62
CA ASN A 189 -9.63 -3.61 14.03
C ASN A 189 -9.13 -4.49 12.88
N ARG A 190 -8.12 -5.30 13.17
CA ARG A 190 -7.51 -6.21 12.20
C ARG A 190 -8.02 -7.63 12.37
N THR A 191 -8.50 -8.21 11.29
CA THR A 191 -8.86 -9.63 11.20
C THR A 191 -8.11 -10.29 10.05
N PHE A 192 -7.98 -11.61 10.09
CA PHE A 192 -7.32 -12.35 9.02
C PHE A 192 -7.98 -13.69 8.72
N ALA A 193 -7.67 -14.24 7.55
CA ALA A 193 -7.96 -15.61 7.15
C ALA A 193 -6.75 -16.22 6.45
N HIS A 194 -6.42 -17.47 6.76
CA HIS A 194 -5.27 -18.20 6.22
C HIS A 194 -5.72 -19.50 5.57
N TYR A 195 -5.25 -19.75 4.36
CA TYR A 195 -5.55 -20.93 3.56
C TYR A 195 -4.26 -21.65 3.17
N ALA A 196 -4.32 -22.98 3.21
CA ALA A 196 -3.16 -23.84 2.98
C ALA A 196 -2.55 -23.72 1.59
N THR A 197 -3.40 -23.54 0.57
CA THR A 197 -2.95 -23.42 -0.83
C THR A 197 -3.75 -22.38 -1.59
N PHE A 198 -3.12 -21.74 -2.56
CA PHE A 198 -3.71 -20.76 -3.47
C PHE A 198 -3.09 -20.89 -4.86
N ARG A 199 -3.95 -20.90 -5.87
CA ARG A 199 -3.55 -20.92 -7.27
C ARG A 199 -4.61 -20.26 -8.13
N LEU A 200 -4.16 -19.53 -9.14
CA LEU A 200 -5.01 -19.14 -10.27
C LEU A 200 -4.62 -19.98 -11.49
N LEU A 201 -5.62 -20.52 -12.19
CA LEU A 201 -5.42 -21.18 -13.47
C LEU A 201 -5.31 -20.14 -14.59
N GLY A 202 -5.11 -20.60 -15.83
CA GLY A 202 -4.84 -19.73 -16.96
C GLY A 202 -6.06 -18.96 -17.46
N GLU A 203 -5.81 -18.02 -18.37
CA GLU A 203 -6.84 -17.19 -18.99
C GLU A 203 -7.90 -18.00 -19.75
N ALA A 204 -7.51 -19.11 -20.37
CA ALA A 204 -8.43 -19.97 -21.13
C ALA A 204 -9.64 -20.44 -20.30
N ASP A 205 -9.44 -20.61 -19.00
CA ASP A 205 -10.47 -21.00 -18.05
C ASP A 205 -11.04 -19.80 -17.27
N HIS A 206 -10.63 -18.57 -17.60
CA HIS A 206 -10.98 -17.31 -16.95
C HIS A 206 -10.36 -17.13 -15.54
N TYR A 207 -9.11 -17.54 -15.36
CA TYR A 207 -8.38 -17.42 -14.09
C TYR A 207 -9.15 -17.97 -12.86
N PRO A 208 -9.68 -19.20 -12.90
CA PRO A 208 -10.44 -19.72 -11.77
C PRO A 208 -9.53 -19.91 -10.57
N LEU A 209 -10.05 -19.52 -9.40
CA LEU A 209 -9.40 -19.67 -8.11
C LEU A 209 -9.48 -21.13 -7.65
N VAL A 210 -8.32 -21.73 -7.38
CA VAL A 210 -8.20 -22.98 -6.64
C VAL A 210 -7.63 -22.67 -5.26
N LEU A 211 -8.48 -22.85 -4.25
CA LEU A 211 -8.17 -22.55 -2.86
C LEU A 211 -8.12 -23.83 -2.03
N GLY A 212 -7.10 -23.93 -1.19
CA GLY A 212 -6.91 -25.04 -0.27
C GLY A 212 -7.79 -24.94 0.97
N LYS A 213 -7.55 -25.86 1.91
CA LYS A 213 -8.23 -25.87 3.20
C LYS A 213 -7.97 -24.56 3.95
N PHE A 214 -9.02 -24.03 4.57
CA PHE A 214 -8.88 -22.99 5.59
C PHE A 214 -8.09 -23.56 6.78
N LEU A 215 -7.11 -22.81 7.27
CA LEU A 215 -6.25 -23.20 8.38
C LEU A 215 -6.71 -22.51 9.67
N GLU A 216 -6.74 -21.18 9.67
CA GLU A 216 -7.11 -20.36 10.81
C GLU A 216 -7.49 -18.94 10.37
N GLY A 217 -8.13 -18.19 11.26
CA GLY A 217 -8.48 -16.80 10.98
C GLY A 217 -9.52 -16.23 11.93
N THR A 218 -9.30 -15.00 12.36
CA THR A 218 -10.26 -14.22 13.15
C THR A 218 -11.36 -13.60 12.29
N ALA A 219 -11.21 -13.57 10.95
CA ALA A 219 -12.25 -13.10 10.04
C ALA A 219 -13.43 -14.09 9.91
N ALA A 220 -13.28 -15.33 10.38
CA ALA A 220 -14.31 -16.36 10.32
C ALA A 220 -15.49 -16.13 11.29
N SER A 221 -15.40 -15.19 12.23
CA SER A 221 -16.49 -14.85 13.16
C SER A 221 -17.43 -13.73 12.66
N GLY A 222 -17.30 -13.27 11.41
CA GLY A 222 -18.17 -12.25 10.81
C GLY A 222 -19.03 -12.81 9.66
N PRO A 223 -20.28 -12.34 9.47
CA PRO A 223 -21.16 -12.82 8.41
C PRO A 223 -20.77 -12.19 7.08
N SER A 224 -19.65 -12.58 6.47
CA SER A 224 -19.30 -12.35 5.05
C SER A 224 -17.87 -12.84 4.76
N VAL A 225 -17.70 -14.14 4.54
CA VAL A 225 -16.60 -14.60 3.66
C VAL A 225 -17.26 -15.10 2.37
N ALA A 226 -18.01 -14.21 1.71
CA ALA A 226 -18.25 -14.38 0.29
C ALA A 226 -16.88 -14.25 -0.41
N SER A 227 -16.59 -15.13 -1.37
CA SER A 227 -15.32 -15.23 -2.09
C SER A 227 -14.53 -13.91 -2.11
N PRO A 228 -13.32 -13.84 -1.53
CA PRO A 228 -12.53 -12.60 -1.41
C PRO A 228 -12.11 -11.97 -2.75
N LEU A 229 -12.57 -12.53 -3.87
CA LEU A 229 -12.35 -12.07 -5.24
C LEU A 229 -13.63 -11.54 -5.92
N HIS A 230 -14.75 -11.37 -5.20
CA HIS A 230 -15.95 -10.79 -5.82
C HIS A 230 -15.91 -9.24 -5.81
N PRO A 231 -16.01 -8.55 -6.97
CA PRO A 231 -15.82 -7.09 -7.05
C PRO A 231 -16.98 -6.23 -6.54
N GLN A 232 -18.10 -6.83 -6.12
CA GLN A 232 -19.32 -6.10 -5.75
C GLN A 232 -19.71 -6.39 -4.31
N LEU A 233 -19.16 -5.64 -3.36
CA LEU A 233 -19.72 -5.53 -2.03
C LEU A 233 -19.53 -4.10 -1.48
N PRO A 234 -20.58 -3.37 -1.07
CA PRO A 234 -20.50 -1.92 -0.85
C PRO A 234 -19.96 -1.47 0.51
N LEU A 235 -19.41 -2.36 1.35
CA LEU A 235 -19.01 -2.01 2.73
C LEU A 235 -17.79 -2.82 3.21
N LEU A 236 -16.76 -2.99 2.38
CA LEU A 236 -15.66 -3.90 2.72
C LEU A 236 -14.50 -3.22 3.47
N PRO A 237 -13.94 -3.88 4.51
CA PRO A 237 -12.68 -3.52 5.14
C PRO A 237 -11.54 -3.49 4.11
N CYS A 238 -10.49 -2.70 4.35
CA CYS A 238 -9.33 -2.55 3.45
C CYS A 238 -8.56 -3.88 3.34
N PRO A 239 -8.79 -4.71 2.29
CA PRO A 239 -8.18 -6.02 2.21
C PRO A 239 -6.75 -5.90 1.71
N HIS A 240 -5.83 -6.56 2.40
CA HIS A 240 -4.49 -6.83 1.93
C HIS A 240 -4.38 -8.33 1.69
N LEU A 241 -4.18 -8.73 0.43
CA LEU A 241 -4.00 -10.14 0.10
C LEU A 241 -2.53 -10.43 -0.19
N LYS A 242 -2.02 -11.47 0.47
CA LYS A 242 -0.63 -11.86 0.43
C LYS A 242 -0.51 -13.36 0.21
N ILE A 243 0.45 -13.77 -0.61
CA ILE A 243 0.80 -15.19 -0.78
C ILE A 243 2.24 -15.43 -0.38
N LYS A 244 2.53 -16.64 0.09
CA LYS A 244 3.89 -17.05 0.45
C LYS A 244 4.17 -18.43 -0.11
N SER A 245 5.35 -18.61 -0.71
CA SER A 245 5.79 -19.90 -1.23
C SER A 245 6.40 -20.73 -0.09
N PHE A 246 6.10 -22.03 -0.08
CA PHE A 246 6.81 -23.01 0.74
C PHE A 246 8.15 -23.44 0.13
#